data_AF-A0A7X9DJ40-F1
#
_entry.id   AF-A0A7X9DJ40-F1
#
_cell.length_a   1.000
_cell.length_b   1.000
_cell.length_c   1.000
_cell.angle_alpha   90.00
_cell.angle_beta   90.00
_cell.angle_gamma   90.00
#
_symmetry.space_group_name_H-M   'P 1'
#
loop_
_entity.id
_entity.type
_entity.pdbx_description
1 polymer ?
#
loop_
_entity_poly.entity_id
_entity_poly.type
_entity_poly.pdbx_seq_one_letter_code
_entity_poly.pdbx_strand_id
1 'polypeptide(L)'
;MRNAFLIIYLLPVYAMLCMKAVYADDMPVDVIIINTSIQTPMIQALSSITQNAVKEAFEECKQLVPADAESFISMTGVQAPGDIIGKAHLYGVSLLVYMRVFLVGPVYYCELSFKPLDDKVAFKEETVTVQGTIARNIPLKVKREIIKRHQDVLQCTVKTKIDARTYVVNAGQWHGLAEKTYTLVNGKQCTVHVVRRYTALVQLDGDYTSGDMLVLNSTVCKKYLLEAITAKIHENVVFERSGKELLKGDSDSKRAIEACCVVNPFGNILLPGYGAFLATHYLGFTHTEPRWEGVYTGAAVVMMQLGLVPALGKGKVNFFPWIQDRDKTDAQYRLHVYLWATLPVTYTVAFFDQLAYAYERHRYLPPFFADKDVTAVLISAIVPGGGLFYKGNRLWGYGYWLSEFTLGGVVAYKQAGNRNILLGILAGIKVVELFHAWLATPAYTVYSYELSHNTTPINVGMSSFGNELCFYTYFSKNY
;
A
#
# COMPACT_ATOMS: atom_id res chain seq x y z
N MET A 1 -71.99 -1.98 33.05
CA MET A 1 -71.43 -2.36 31.72
C MET A 1 -70.67 -1.26 30.99
N ARG A 2 -70.84 0.04 31.33
CA ARG A 2 -70.18 1.16 30.62
C ARG A 2 -68.66 1.29 30.88
N ASN A 3 -68.16 0.82 32.02
CA ASN A 3 -66.73 0.91 32.37
C ASN A 3 -65.87 -0.22 31.78
N ALA A 4 -66.45 -1.39 31.49
CA ALA A 4 -65.72 -2.50 30.87
C ALA A 4 -65.37 -2.22 29.39
N PHE A 5 -66.23 -1.50 28.67
CA PHE A 5 -65.98 -1.07 27.29
C PHE A 5 -64.84 -0.05 27.18
N LEU A 6 -64.68 0.82 28.17
CA LEU A 6 -63.60 1.83 28.18
C LEU A 6 -62.23 1.17 28.37
N ILE A 7 -62.14 0.14 29.22
CA ILE A 7 -60.90 -0.62 29.47
C ILE A 7 -60.49 -1.41 28.22
N ILE A 8 -61.45 -2.02 27.50
CA ILE A 8 -61.18 -2.77 26.27
C ILE A 8 -60.75 -1.85 25.12
N TYR A 9 -61.24 -0.60 25.05
CA TYR A 9 -60.78 0.38 24.04
C TYR A 9 -59.45 1.05 24.39
N LEU A 10 -59.16 1.22 25.68
CA LEU A 10 -57.88 1.75 26.14
C LEU A 10 -56.74 0.73 26.04
N LEU A 11 -57.03 -0.57 26.14
CA LEU A 11 -56.01 -1.63 26.05
C LEU A 11 -55.21 -1.65 24.73
N PRO A 12 -55.84 -1.58 23.53
CA PRO A 12 -55.09 -1.49 22.28
C PRO A 12 -54.33 -0.18 22.15
N VAL A 13 -54.88 0.94 22.64
CA VAL A 13 -54.20 2.25 22.62
C VAL A 13 -53.01 2.28 23.58
N TYR A 14 -53.14 1.68 24.76
CA TYR A 14 -52.07 1.52 25.74
C TYR A 14 -51.01 0.52 25.26
N ALA A 15 -51.42 -0.58 24.61
CA ALA A 15 -50.50 -1.51 23.96
C ALA A 15 -49.77 -0.84 22.78
N MET A 16 -50.43 0.01 21.99
CA MET A 16 -49.80 0.79 20.92
C MET A 16 -48.86 1.87 21.46
N LEU A 17 -49.21 2.51 22.58
CA LEU A 17 -48.38 3.49 23.27
C LEU A 17 -47.17 2.84 23.95
N CYS A 18 -47.33 1.68 24.58
CA CYS A 18 -46.22 0.87 25.10
C CYS A 18 -45.34 0.34 23.97
N MET A 19 -45.92 -0.09 22.83
CA MET A 19 -45.19 -0.38 21.59
C MET A 19 -44.68 0.87 20.85
N LYS A 20 -44.91 2.09 21.34
CA LYS A 20 -44.21 3.29 20.85
C LYS A 20 -43.14 3.73 21.85
N ALA A 21 -43.37 3.57 23.15
CA ALA A 21 -42.46 3.93 24.22
C ALA A 21 -41.28 2.96 24.37
N VAL A 22 -41.50 1.64 24.19
CA VAL A 22 -40.41 0.63 24.05
C VAL A 22 -39.64 0.82 22.74
N TYR A 23 -40.18 1.64 21.83
CA TYR A 23 -39.66 1.91 20.49
C TYR A 23 -39.20 3.38 20.33
N ALA A 24 -39.01 4.12 21.43
CA ALA A 24 -38.36 5.42 21.39
C ALA A 24 -36.92 5.23 20.94
N ASP A 25 -36.53 5.94 19.88
CA ASP A 25 -35.20 5.89 19.28
C ASP A 25 -34.13 6.26 20.32
N ASP A 26 -33.46 5.27 20.91
CA ASP A 26 -32.18 5.48 21.58
C ASP A 26 -31.26 6.19 20.59
N MET A 27 -30.70 7.35 20.98
CA MET A 27 -29.63 7.99 20.21
C MET A 27 -28.49 6.99 20.06
N PRO A 28 -28.22 6.43 18.87
CA PRO A 28 -27.23 5.40 18.70
C PRO A 28 -25.94 6.11 18.34
N VAL A 29 -25.27 6.65 19.36
CA VAL A 29 -23.90 7.16 19.21
C VAL A 29 -23.02 6.19 19.97
N ASP A 30 -22.30 5.34 19.23
CA ASP A 30 -21.41 4.35 19.82
C ASP A 30 -19.97 4.88 19.92
N VAL A 31 -19.59 5.81 19.02
CA VAL A 31 -18.25 6.41 18.98
C VAL A 31 -18.32 7.92 18.96
N ILE A 32 -17.53 8.58 19.80
CA ILE A 32 -17.31 10.03 19.72
C ILE A 32 -15.89 10.32 19.25
N ILE A 33 -15.79 11.17 18.22
CA ILE A 33 -14.52 11.63 17.64
C ILE A 33 -14.21 13.03 18.17
N ILE A 34 -13.08 13.17 18.87
CA ILE A 34 -12.63 14.41 19.50
C ILE A 34 -11.36 14.88 18.80
N ASN A 35 -11.43 16.01 18.12
CA ASN A 35 -10.27 16.62 17.43
C ASN A 35 -9.51 17.56 18.37
N THR A 36 -8.24 17.27 18.65
CA THR A 36 -7.35 18.04 19.53
C THR A 36 -6.17 18.68 18.77
N SER A 37 -6.31 18.81 17.45
CA SER A 37 -5.27 19.34 16.56
C SER A 37 -4.95 20.82 16.80
N ILE A 38 -3.72 21.23 16.47
CA ILE A 38 -3.26 22.62 16.60
C ILE A 38 -3.91 23.50 15.52
N GLN A 39 -4.34 24.71 15.89
CA GLN A 39 -5.07 25.64 15.03
C GLN A 39 -4.14 26.49 14.12
N THR A 40 -3.33 25.86 13.27
CA THR A 40 -2.82 26.57 12.08
C THR A 40 -3.79 26.35 10.92
N PRO A 41 -4.02 27.32 10.01
CA PRO A 41 -5.05 27.18 8.96
C PRO A 41 -4.90 25.90 8.11
N MET A 42 -3.66 25.53 7.80
CA MET A 42 -3.34 24.33 7.05
C MET A 42 -3.66 23.04 7.82
N ILE A 43 -3.27 22.96 9.10
CA ILE A 43 -3.55 21.80 9.96
C ILE A 43 -5.04 21.72 10.28
N GLN A 44 -5.72 22.86 10.40
CA GLN A 44 -7.16 22.90 10.59
C GLN A 44 -7.90 22.28 9.40
N ALA A 45 -7.55 22.67 8.16
CA ALA A 45 -8.11 22.07 6.95
C ALA A 45 -7.83 20.56 6.88
N LEU A 46 -6.59 20.13 7.10
CA LEU A 46 -6.23 18.71 7.09
C LEU A 46 -6.92 17.92 8.20
N SER A 47 -7.05 18.49 9.39
CA SER A 47 -7.72 17.84 10.52
C SER A 47 -9.21 17.67 10.27
N SER A 48 -9.88 18.64 9.66
CA SER A 48 -11.30 18.50 9.27
C SER A 48 -11.49 17.36 8.24
N ILE A 49 -10.63 17.29 7.22
CA ILE A 49 -10.66 16.19 6.24
C ILE A 49 -10.37 14.84 6.92
N THR A 50 -9.40 14.82 7.84
CA THR A 50 -9.02 13.59 8.56
C THR A 50 -10.14 13.13 9.49
N GLN A 51 -10.81 14.05 10.20
CA GLN A 51 -11.97 13.76 11.04
C GLN A 51 -13.13 13.16 10.26
N ASN A 52 -13.41 13.70 9.06
CA ASN A 52 -14.39 13.12 8.16
C ASN A 52 -13.98 11.72 7.72
N ALA A 53 -12.71 11.48 7.41
CA ALA A 53 -12.23 10.14 7.05
C ALA A 53 -12.30 9.14 8.22
N VAL A 54 -12.10 9.59 9.48
CA VAL A 54 -12.35 8.77 10.68
C VAL A 54 -13.82 8.38 10.74
N LYS A 55 -14.73 9.34 10.56
CA LYS A 55 -16.18 9.10 10.56
C LYS A 55 -16.59 8.11 9.46
N GLU A 56 -16.15 8.34 8.23
CA GLU A 56 -16.38 7.44 7.10
C GLU A 56 -15.85 6.02 7.36
N ALA A 57 -14.71 5.87 8.06
CA ALA A 57 -14.16 4.56 8.39
C ALA A 57 -15.14 3.71 9.22
N PHE A 58 -15.77 4.32 10.23
CA PHE A 58 -16.77 3.67 11.08
C PHE A 58 -18.07 3.43 10.31
N GLU A 59 -18.51 4.37 9.49
CA GLU A 59 -19.70 4.23 8.63
C GLU A 59 -19.55 3.11 7.59
N GLU A 60 -18.38 2.95 6.97
CA GLU A 60 -18.10 1.88 6.02
C GLU A 60 -18.03 0.51 6.70
N CYS A 61 -17.52 0.44 7.93
CA CYS A 61 -17.48 -0.80 8.71
C CYS A 61 -18.85 -1.24 9.23
N LYS A 62 -19.80 -0.31 9.38
CA LYS A 62 -21.18 -0.57 9.81
C LYS A 62 -21.31 -1.30 11.15
N GLN A 63 -20.36 -1.11 12.06
CA GLN A 63 -20.34 -1.76 13.38
C GLN A 63 -20.63 -0.80 14.53
N LEU A 64 -20.09 0.41 14.48
CA LEU A 64 -20.23 1.41 15.54
C LEU A 64 -20.64 2.74 14.91
N VAL A 65 -21.70 3.36 15.41
CA VAL A 65 -22.23 4.61 14.86
C VAL A 65 -21.38 5.81 15.33
N PRO A 66 -20.70 6.53 14.43
CA PRO A 66 -19.83 7.64 14.81
C PRO A 66 -20.56 8.98 14.92
N ALA A 67 -20.16 9.80 15.88
CA ALA A 67 -20.48 11.22 15.95
C ALA A 67 -19.21 12.04 16.23
N ASP A 68 -19.13 13.24 15.67
CA ASP A 68 -18.14 14.23 16.07
C ASP A 68 -18.54 14.89 17.39
N ALA A 69 -17.55 15.42 18.11
CA ALA A 69 -17.77 16.08 19.40
C ALA A 69 -18.78 17.25 19.31
N GLU A 70 -18.77 18.05 18.25
CA GLU A 70 -19.70 19.17 18.08
C GLU A 70 -21.14 18.69 17.91
N SER A 71 -21.36 17.69 17.04
CA SER A 71 -22.66 17.03 16.91
C SER A 71 -23.11 16.44 18.25
N PHE A 72 -22.24 15.73 18.98
CA PHE A 72 -22.60 15.16 20.28
C PHE A 72 -22.95 16.24 21.32
N ILE A 73 -22.20 17.33 21.36
CA ILE A 73 -22.47 18.47 22.24
C ILE A 73 -23.82 19.10 21.92
N SER A 74 -24.12 19.34 20.64
CA SER A 74 -25.40 19.93 20.22
C SER A 74 -26.59 19.01 20.54
N MET A 75 -26.42 17.70 20.43
CA MET A 75 -27.44 16.70 20.75
C MET A 75 -27.71 16.57 22.26
N THR A 76 -26.68 16.71 23.10
CA THR A 76 -26.76 16.42 24.56
C THR A 76 -26.68 17.67 25.45
N GLY A 77 -26.54 18.87 24.86
CA GLY A 77 -26.48 20.15 25.57
C GLY A 77 -25.30 20.27 26.54
N VAL A 78 -24.13 19.70 26.24
CA VAL A 78 -22.93 19.83 27.09
C VAL A 78 -22.34 21.24 26.96
N GLN A 79 -21.98 21.88 28.07
CA GLN A 79 -21.40 23.24 28.03
C GLN A 79 -19.87 23.26 28.08
N ALA A 80 -19.21 22.20 28.55
CA ALA A 80 -17.76 22.11 28.66
C ALA A 80 -17.18 20.82 28.03
N PRO A 81 -16.05 20.87 27.29
CA PRO A 81 -15.41 19.69 26.70
C PRO A 81 -14.99 18.61 27.70
N GLY A 82 -14.72 18.99 28.96
CA GLY A 82 -14.36 18.05 30.04
C GLY A 82 -15.50 17.12 30.47
N ASP A 83 -16.75 17.52 30.25
CA ASP A 83 -17.94 16.77 30.66
C ASP A 83 -18.35 15.70 29.62
N ILE A 84 -17.70 15.68 28.45
CA ILE A 84 -17.99 14.73 27.36
C ILE A 84 -17.82 13.30 27.85
N ILE A 85 -16.79 13.00 28.63
CA ILE A 85 -16.52 11.64 29.11
C ILE A 85 -17.64 11.15 30.05
N GLY A 86 -18.05 11.99 31.01
CA GLY A 86 -19.11 11.65 31.96
C GLY A 86 -20.46 11.46 31.28
N LYS A 87 -20.81 12.34 30.32
CA LYS A 87 -22.04 12.19 29.54
C LYS A 87 -21.97 11.04 28.54
N ALA A 88 -20.83 10.76 27.93
CA ALA A 88 -20.67 9.63 27.01
C ALA A 88 -21.08 8.30 27.67
N HIS A 89 -20.68 8.07 28.93
CA HIS A 89 -21.14 6.91 29.69
C HIS A 89 -22.67 6.87 29.89
N LEU A 90 -23.31 8.02 30.18
CA LEU A 90 -24.77 8.10 30.38
C LEU A 90 -25.56 7.80 29.10
N TYR A 91 -25.01 8.14 27.94
CA TYR A 91 -25.62 7.89 26.63
C TYR A 91 -25.22 6.54 26.02
N GLY A 92 -24.48 5.70 26.76
CA GLY A 92 -24.10 4.36 26.30
C GLY A 92 -23.02 4.33 25.21
N VAL A 93 -22.25 5.41 25.06
CA VAL A 93 -21.15 5.49 24.10
C VAL A 93 -20.09 4.46 24.49
N SER A 94 -19.66 3.67 23.52
CA SER A 94 -18.77 2.53 23.77
C SER A 94 -17.30 2.86 23.52
N LEU A 95 -16.99 3.90 22.71
CA LEU A 95 -15.63 4.28 22.35
C LEU A 95 -15.44 5.80 22.22
N LEU A 96 -14.34 6.31 22.78
CA LEU A 96 -13.85 7.66 22.50
C LEU A 96 -12.60 7.58 21.61
N VAL A 97 -12.53 8.42 20.58
CA VAL A 97 -11.38 8.53 19.68
C VAL A 97 -10.85 9.95 19.72
N TYR A 98 -9.66 10.13 20.30
CA TYR A 98 -8.96 11.40 20.25
C TYR A 98 -8.07 11.42 19.02
N MET A 99 -8.20 12.46 18.20
CA MET A 99 -7.43 12.65 16.98
C MET A 99 -6.62 13.94 17.07
N ARG A 100 -5.32 13.85 16.83
CA ARG A 100 -4.42 15.00 16.79
C ARG A 100 -3.56 14.99 15.54
N VAL A 101 -3.76 15.98 14.69
CA VAL A 101 -2.95 16.22 13.49
C VAL A 101 -1.93 17.33 13.76
N PHE A 102 -0.68 17.09 13.37
CA PHE A 102 0.40 18.07 13.48
C PHE A 102 1.47 17.84 12.41
N LEU A 103 2.37 18.81 12.25
CA LEU A 103 3.44 18.80 11.25
C LEU A 103 4.79 18.95 11.97
N VAL A 104 5.74 18.05 11.67
CA VAL A 104 7.12 18.14 12.15
C VAL A 104 8.04 18.12 10.93
N GLY A 105 8.68 19.26 10.64
CA GLY A 105 9.44 19.44 9.41
C GLY A 105 8.56 19.22 8.17
N PRO A 106 8.94 18.34 7.22
CA PRO A 106 8.14 18.04 6.03
C PRO A 106 7.17 16.84 6.20
N VAL A 107 6.96 16.36 7.44
CA VAL A 107 6.18 15.14 7.71
C VAL A 107 4.93 15.46 8.53
N TYR A 108 3.78 15.09 7.99
CA TYR A 108 2.50 15.15 8.69
C TYR A 108 2.33 13.93 9.58
N TYR A 109 1.83 14.17 10.78
CA TYR A 109 1.51 13.18 11.78
C TYR A 109 0.04 13.25 12.14
N CYS A 110 -0.56 12.09 12.39
CA CYS A 110 -1.87 11.97 13.01
C CYS A 110 -1.78 10.93 14.13
N GLU A 111 -2.00 11.37 15.36
CA GLU A 111 -2.16 10.49 16.52
C GLU A 111 -3.64 10.17 16.70
N LEU A 112 -3.96 8.90 16.87
CA LEU A 112 -5.28 8.38 17.21
C LEU A 112 -5.17 7.67 18.55
N SER A 113 -5.80 8.20 19.59
CA SER A 113 -5.91 7.53 20.89
C SER A 113 -7.32 6.96 21.04
N PHE A 114 -7.40 5.63 21.11
CA PHE A 114 -8.63 4.89 21.33
C PHE A 114 -8.81 4.70 22.83
N LYS A 115 -9.96 5.11 23.37
CA LYS A 115 -10.32 4.92 24.78
C LYS A 115 -11.67 4.21 24.85
N PRO A 116 -11.70 2.87 24.97
CA PRO A 116 -12.94 2.13 25.14
C PRO A 116 -13.59 2.50 26.48
N LEU A 117 -14.91 2.68 26.45
CA LEU A 117 -15.74 2.90 27.65
C LEU A 117 -16.57 1.66 28.01
N ASP A 118 -16.71 0.72 27.07
CA ASP A 118 -17.34 -0.57 27.26
C ASP A 118 -16.34 -1.68 26.92
N ASP A 119 -16.17 -2.63 27.85
CA ASP A 119 -15.28 -3.79 27.74
C ASP A 119 -15.67 -4.74 26.60
N LYS A 120 -16.90 -4.62 26.09
CA LYS A 120 -17.41 -5.45 24.97
C LYS A 120 -16.90 -4.98 23.61
N VAL A 121 -16.34 -3.78 23.51
CA VAL A 121 -15.85 -3.22 22.24
C VAL A 121 -14.53 -3.89 21.84
N ALA A 122 -14.36 -4.16 20.55
CA ALA A 122 -13.17 -4.78 20.01
C ALA A 122 -11.86 -3.96 20.17
N PHE A 123 -11.99 -2.67 20.47
CA PHE A 123 -10.90 -1.71 20.54
C PHE A 123 -10.23 -1.76 21.91
N LYS A 124 -8.90 -1.80 21.92
CA LYS A 124 -8.08 -1.68 23.13
C LYS A 124 -7.72 -0.22 23.38
N GLU A 125 -7.41 0.11 24.63
CA GLU A 125 -6.83 1.42 24.96
C GLU A 125 -5.40 1.49 24.40
N GLU A 126 -5.21 2.26 23.33
CA GLU A 126 -3.92 2.43 22.69
C GLU A 126 -3.85 3.74 21.90
N THR A 127 -2.63 4.24 21.69
CA THR A 127 -2.36 5.38 20.81
C THR A 127 -1.58 4.91 19.59
N VAL A 128 -2.05 5.31 18.42
CA VAL A 128 -1.49 4.95 17.11
C VAL A 128 -1.08 6.21 16.39
N THR A 129 0.17 6.27 15.97
CA THR A 129 0.70 7.42 15.23
C THR A 129 0.87 7.07 13.78
N VAL A 130 0.09 7.71 12.92
CA VAL A 130 0.21 7.63 11.46
C VAL A 130 1.09 8.78 10.96
N GLN A 131 1.96 8.50 9.99
CA GLN A 131 2.84 9.52 9.40
C GLN A 131 2.87 9.47 7.87
N GLY A 132 3.17 10.60 7.23
CA GLY A 132 3.31 10.72 5.78
C GLY A 132 3.87 12.07 5.34
N THR A 133 4.54 12.10 4.20
CA THR A 133 5.00 13.34 3.54
C THR A 133 3.92 13.96 2.66
N ILE A 134 2.94 13.16 2.22
CA ILE A 134 1.81 13.61 1.39
C ILE A 134 0.58 13.82 2.28
N ALA A 135 0.12 15.06 2.42
CA ALA A 135 -1.02 15.42 3.28
C ALA A 135 -2.29 14.61 2.92
N ARG A 136 -2.56 14.41 1.62
CA ARG A 136 -3.72 13.64 1.12
C ARG A 136 -3.74 12.18 1.57
N ASN A 137 -2.59 11.62 1.97
CA ASN A 137 -2.50 10.24 2.44
C ASN A 137 -2.83 10.10 3.93
N ILE A 138 -2.76 11.16 4.73
CA ILE A 138 -3.02 11.09 6.18
C ILE A 138 -4.46 10.60 6.47
N PRO A 139 -5.53 11.18 5.89
CA PRO A 139 -6.89 10.70 6.09
C PRO A 139 -7.06 9.22 5.69
N LEU A 140 -6.44 8.81 4.57
CA LEU A 140 -6.51 7.44 4.06
C LEU A 140 -5.80 6.45 4.99
N LYS A 141 -4.61 6.79 5.49
CA LYS A 141 -3.87 5.94 6.42
C LYS A 141 -4.60 5.82 7.77
N VAL A 142 -5.20 6.91 8.26
CA VAL A 142 -6.05 6.91 9.46
C VAL A 142 -7.26 6.00 9.28
N LYS A 143 -7.99 6.15 8.18
CA LYS A 143 -9.13 5.29 7.81
C LYS A 143 -8.73 3.81 7.78
N ARG A 144 -7.58 3.50 7.17
CA ARG A 144 -6.99 2.15 7.14
C ARG A 144 -6.73 1.58 8.53
N GLU A 145 -6.16 2.37 9.44
CA GLU A 145 -5.86 1.92 10.81
C GLU A 145 -7.13 1.66 11.64
N ILE A 146 -8.20 2.41 11.41
CA ILE A 146 -9.50 2.15 12.05
C ILE A 146 -10.16 0.88 11.50
N ILE A 147 -10.17 0.68 10.19
CA ILE A 147 -10.80 -0.50 9.56
C ILE A 147 -10.11 -1.80 10.01
N LYS A 148 -8.79 -1.79 10.17
CA LYS A 148 -8.04 -2.96 10.67
C LYS A 148 -8.44 -3.42 12.08
N ARG A 149 -8.88 -2.48 12.92
CA ARG A 149 -9.24 -2.72 14.32
C ARG A 149 -10.66 -3.25 14.50
N HIS A 150 -11.51 -3.08 13.50
CA HIS A 150 -12.85 -3.66 13.50
C HIS A 150 -12.82 -5.18 13.37
N GLN A 151 -13.82 -5.85 13.95
CA GLN A 151 -13.93 -7.31 13.84
C GLN A 151 -14.48 -7.72 12.46
N ASP A 152 -14.31 -8.99 12.07
CA ASP A 152 -14.94 -9.56 10.86
C ASP A 152 -16.41 -9.94 11.09
N VAL A 153 -16.92 -9.72 12.29
CA VAL A 153 -18.27 -10.08 12.73
C VAL A 153 -19.00 -8.85 13.24
N LEU A 154 -20.32 -8.85 13.09
CA LEU A 154 -21.19 -7.85 13.68
C LEU A 154 -21.67 -8.38 15.03
N GLN A 155 -21.36 -7.66 16.11
CA GLN A 155 -21.88 -7.95 17.43
C GLN A 155 -23.16 -7.14 17.67
N CYS A 156 -24.23 -7.82 18.05
CA CYS A 156 -25.51 -7.22 18.39
C CYS A 156 -25.90 -7.67 19.80
N THR A 157 -26.65 -6.87 20.53
CA THR A 157 -27.24 -7.21 21.82
C THR A 157 -28.75 -7.30 21.70
N VAL A 158 -29.34 -8.24 22.43
CA VAL A 158 -30.80 -8.36 22.55
C VAL A 158 -31.30 -7.28 23.48
N LYS A 159 -32.08 -6.31 22.96
CA LYS A 159 -32.72 -5.26 23.77
C LYS A 159 -33.91 -5.82 24.56
N THR A 160 -34.82 -6.51 23.88
CA THR A 160 -36.08 -6.95 24.48
C THR A 160 -36.56 -8.25 23.86
N LYS A 161 -37.05 -9.18 24.69
CA LYS A 161 -37.75 -10.39 24.24
C LYS A 161 -39.24 -10.06 24.11
N ILE A 162 -39.81 -10.25 22.92
CA ILE A 162 -41.25 -10.01 22.66
C ILE A 162 -42.04 -11.30 22.85
N ASP A 163 -41.52 -12.42 22.34
CA ASP A 163 -42.15 -13.73 22.40
C ASP A 163 -41.08 -14.83 22.54
N ALA A 164 -41.49 -16.10 22.63
CA ALA A 164 -40.62 -17.27 22.80
C ALA A 164 -39.45 -17.33 21.81
N ARG A 165 -39.62 -16.85 20.58
CA ARG A 165 -38.57 -16.85 19.54
C ARG A 165 -38.28 -15.49 18.90
N THR A 166 -38.97 -14.44 19.33
CA THR A 166 -38.93 -13.12 18.67
C THR A 166 -38.32 -12.07 19.59
N TYR A 167 -37.30 -11.40 19.08
CA TYR A 167 -36.41 -10.52 19.82
C TYR A 167 -36.19 -9.19 19.09
N VAL A 168 -35.99 -8.11 19.84
CA VAL A 168 -35.50 -6.84 19.33
C VAL A 168 -34.01 -6.76 19.57
N VAL A 169 -33.22 -6.51 18.53
CA VAL A 169 -31.76 -6.35 18.63
C VAL A 169 -31.34 -4.90 18.37
N ASN A 170 -30.22 -4.48 18.95
CA ASN A 170 -29.60 -3.16 18.77
C ASN A 170 -28.84 -2.99 17.44
N ALA A 171 -29.25 -3.70 16.38
CA ALA A 171 -28.69 -3.56 15.05
C ALA A 171 -29.82 -3.44 14.03
N GLY A 172 -29.58 -2.73 12.93
CA GLY A 172 -30.61 -2.35 11.96
C GLY A 172 -30.04 -2.10 10.57
N GLN A 173 -30.76 -1.35 9.74
CA GLN A 173 -30.38 -1.03 8.35
C GLN A 173 -29.01 -0.36 8.27
N TRP A 174 -28.70 0.54 9.22
CA TRP A 174 -27.40 1.20 9.28
C TRP A 174 -26.25 0.19 9.40
N HIS A 175 -26.45 -0.86 10.18
CA HIS A 175 -25.50 -1.94 10.42
C HIS A 175 -25.41 -2.95 9.26
N GLY A 176 -26.18 -2.73 8.17
CA GLY A 176 -26.23 -3.64 7.02
C GLY A 176 -27.23 -4.80 7.17
N LEU A 177 -28.13 -4.75 8.16
CA LEU A 177 -29.22 -5.71 8.26
C LEU A 177 -30.32 -5.41 7.23
N ALA A 178 -30.85 -6.47 6.63
CA ALA A 178 -31.97 -6.47 5.69
C ALA A 178 -32.90 -7.63 6.04
N GLU A 179 -34.13 -7.62 5.50
CA GLU A 179 -35.11 -8.68 5.70
C GLU A 179 -34.66 -9.96 4.97
N LYS A 180 -33.86 -10.78 5.66
CA LYS A 180 -33.34 -12.07 5.20
C LYS A 180 -32.88 -12.92 6.39
N THR A 181 -32.57 -14.18 6.13
CA THR A 181 -31.94 -15.07 7.10
C THR A 181 -30.44 -14.90 7.10
N TYR A 182 -29.87 -14.71 8.29
CA TYR A 182 -28.44 -14.68 8.56
C TYR A 182 -28.05 -15.89 9.41
N THR A 183 -26.78 -16.28 9.31
CA THR A 183 -26.21 -17.33 10.16
C THR A 183 -25.37 -16.67 11.26
N LEU A 184 -25.66 -17.04 12.51
CA LEU A 184 -24.83 -16.69 13.66
C LEU A 184 -23.54 -17.50 13.64
N VAL A 185 -22.49 -17.00 14.30
CA VAL A 185 -21.18 -17.69 14.38
C VAL A 185 -21.30 -19.08 15.02
N ASN A 186 -22.28 -19.29 15.91
CA ASN A 186 -22.56 -20.59 16.53
C ASN A 186 -23.35 -21.56 15.63
N GLY A 187 -23.58 -21.22 14.35
CA GLY A 187 -24.29 -22.05 13.37
C GLY A 187 -25.81 -21.94 13.41
N LYS A 188 -26.38 -21.21 14.37
CA LYS A 188 -27.83 -21.00 14.47
C LYS A 188 -28.31 -19.97 13.45
N GLN A 189 -29.58 -20.07 13.06
CA GLN A 189 -30.19 -19.12 12.13
C GLN A 189 -30.82 -17.94 12.88
N CYS A 190 -30.69 -16.76 12.27
CA CYS A 190 -31.30 -15.51 12.69
C CYS A 190 -32.11 -14.97 11.50
N THR A 191 -33.44 -15.08 11.57
CA THR A 191 -34.32 -14.56 10.51
C THR A 191 -34.77 -13.15 10.87
N VAL A 192 -34.42 -12.18 10.04
CA VAL A 192 -34.76 -10.78 10.27
C VAL A 192 -36.09 -10.47 9.59
N HIS A 193 -37.12 -10.10 10.37
CA HIS A 193 -38.49 -9.87 9.88
C HIS A 193 -38.79 -8.40 9.59
N VAL A 194 -38.34 -7.51 10.45
CA VAL A 194 -38.56 -6.06 10.31
C VAL A 194 -37.28 -5.34 10.66
N VAL A 195 -36.82 -4.44 9.79
CA VAL A 195 -35.59 -3.67 10.02
C VAL A 195 -35.93 -2.19 10.11
N ARG A 196 -35.51 -1.54 11.19
CA ARG A 196 -35.46 -0.08 11.33
C ARG A 196 -34.02 0.40 11.18
N ARG A 197 -33.81 1.71 11.27
CA ARG A 197 -32.47 2.31 11.08
C ARG A 197 -31.41 1.69 12.00
N TYR A 198 -31.72 1.54 13.29
CA TYR A 198 -30.76 1.05 14.31
C TYR A 198 -31.23 -0.16 15.11
N THR A 199 -32.44 -0.64 14.88
CA THR A 199 -33.00 -1.82 15.54
C THR A 199 -33.65 -2.76 14.53
N ALA A 200 -33.74 -4.03 14.87
CA ALA A 200 -34.38 -5.03 14.05
C ALA A 200 -35.16 -6.02 14.91
N LEU A 201 -36.29 -6.47 14.37
CA LEU A 201 -37.07 -7.58 14.89
C LEU A 201 -36.53 -8.87 14.27
N VAL A 202 -36.02 -9.77 15.10
CA VAL A 202 -35.39 -11.01 14.67
C VAL A 202 -36.03 -12.22 15.32
N GLN A 203 -36.11 -13.30 14.56
CA GLN A 203 -36.48 -14.62 15.05
C GLN A 203 -35.24 -15.48 15.19
N LEU A 204 -35.03 -16.03 16.38
CA LEU A 204 -33.82 -16.76 16.75
C LEU A 204 -34.18 -18.17 17.23
N ASP A 205 -33.36 -19.16 16.84
CA ASP A 205 -33.45 -20.52 17.35
C ASP A 205 -32.69 -20.68 18.68
N GLY A 206 -33.32 -20.28 19.77
CA GLY A 206 -32.81 -20.48 21.14
C GLY A 206 -33.46 -19.53 22.14
N ASP A 207 -33.32 -19.86 23.42
CA ASP A 207 -33.72 -18.96 24.51
C ASP A 207 -32.58 -17.99 24.82
N TYR A 208 -32.76 -16.74 24.40
CA TYR A 208 -31.92 -15.59 24.75
C TYR A 208 -32.62 -14.69 25.78
N THR A 209 -31.83 -14.00 26.59
CA THR A 209 -32.26 -12.96 27.53
C THR A 209 -31.87 -11.56 27.07
N SER A 210 -32.51 -10.54 27.63
CA SER A 210 -32.11 -9.14 27.39
C SER A 210 -30.66 -8.93 27.87
N GLY A 211 -29.83 -8.31 27.04
CA GLY A 211 -28.40 -8.13 27.27
C GLY A 211 -27.50 -9.20 26.63
N ASP A 212 -28.06 -10.31 26.14
CA ASP A 212 -27.29 -11.36 25.47
C ASP A 212 -26.67 -10.84 24.17
N MET A 213 -25.42 -11.26 23.91
CA MET A 213 -24.70 -10.90 22.69
C MET A 213 -24.95 -11.95 21.59
N LEU A 214 -25.31 -11.46 20.42
CA LEU A 214 -25.48 -12.19 19.17
C LEU A 214 -24.36 -11.80 18.22
N VAL A 215 -23.63 -12.78 17.72
CA VAL A 215 -22.52 -12.55 16.79
C VAL A 215 -22.93 -13.03 15.40
N LEU A 216 -23.16 -12.08 14.50
CA LEU A 216 -23.53 -12.31 13.11
C LEU A 216 -22.29 -12.21 12.22
N ASN A 217 -22.23 -13.00 11.15
CA ASN A 217 -21.22 -12.79 10.11
C ASN A 217 -21.44 -11.42 9.47
N SER A 218 -20.40 -10.57 9.45
CA SER A 218 -20.49 -9.23 8.89
C SER A 218 -20.83 -9.28 7.40
N THR A 219 -21.67 -8.35 6.94
CA THR A 219 -21.93 -8.15 5.52
C THR A 219 -20.83 -7.35 4.82
N VAL A 220 -19.88 -6.78 5.57
CA VAL A 220 -18.82 -5.91 5.05
C VAL A 220 -17.50 -6.68 4.94
N CYS A 221 -16.91 -6.70 3.74
CA CYS A 221 -15.61 -7.31 3.51
C CYS A 221 -14.48 -6.27 3.76
N LYS A 222 -13.82 -6.36 4.93
CA LYS A 222 -12.68 -5.49 5.28
C LYS A 222 -11.55 -5.53 4.25
N LYS A 223 -11.27 -6.71 3.68
CA LYS A 223 -10.20 -6.89 2.69
C LYS A 223 -10.35 -5.93 1.50
N TYR A 224 -11.56 -5.83 0.94
CA TYR A 224 -11.84 -4.95 -0.18
C TYR A 224 -11.65 -3.47 0.17
N LEU A 225 -12.11 -3.04 1.35
CA LEU A 225 -11.91 -1.66 1.83
C LEU A 225 -10.42 -1.32 1.98
N LEU A 226 -9.65 -2.22 2.58
CA LEU A 226 -8.21 -2.04 2.77
C LEU A 226 -7.44 -2.00 1.44
N GLU A 227 -7.83 -2.84 0.47
CA GLU A 227 -7.27 -2.83 -0.89
C GLU A 227 -7.58 -1.52 -1.62
N ALA A 228 -8.83 -1.05 -1.56
CA ALA A 228 -9.25 0.22 -2.18
C ALA A 228 -8.49 1.42 -1.60
N ILE A 229 -8.33 1.48 -0.27
CA ILE A 229 -7.56 2.55 0.39
C ILE A 229 -6.08 2.49 -0.02
N THR A 230 -5.50 1.29 -0.06
CA THR A 230 -4.10 1.12 -0.45
C THR A 230 -3.87 1.53 -1.92
N ALA A 231 -4.81 1.20 -2.80
CA ALA A 231 -4.79 1.65 -4.20
C ALA A 231 -4.86 3.19 -4.31
N LYS A 232 -5.71 3.84 -3.51
CA LYS A 232 -5.81 5.31 -3.51
C LYS A 232 -4.55 5.98 -2.96
N ILE A 233 -3.94 5.42 -1.91
CA ILE A 233 -2.63 5.87 -1.42
C ILE A 233 -1.58 5.75 -2.53
N HIS A 234 -1.54 4.61 -3.23
CA HIS A 234 -0.63 4.42 -4.36
C HIS A 234 -0.82 5.49 -5.44
N GLU A 235 -2.06 5.74 -5.87
CA GLU A 235 -2.38 6.77 -6.88
C GLU A 235 -1.88 8.15 -6.46
N ASN A 236 -2.12 8.56 -5.22
CA ASN A 236 -1.65 9.84 -4.70
C ASN A 236 -0.11 9.94 -4.70
N VAL A 237 0.58 8.85 -4.34
CA VAL A 237 2.05 8.80 -4.37
C VAL A 237 2.57 8.93 -5.79
N VAL A 238 1.96 8.22 -6.75
CA VAL A 238 2.34 8.33 -8.17
C VAL A 238 2.07 9.74 -8.69
N PHE A 239 0.95 10.35 -8.33
CA PHE A 239 0.62 11.72 -8.75
C PHE A 239 1.66 12.73 -8.26
N GLU A 240 1.91 12.77 -6.95
CA GLU A 240 2.80 13.75 -6.32
C GLU A 240 4.29 13.53 -6.62
N ARG A 241 4.70 12.28 -6.84
CA ARG A 241 6.11 11.91 -7.08
C ARG A 241 6.39 11.54 -8.53
N SER A 242 5.43 11.73 -9.42
CA SER A 242 5.68 11.57 -10.85
C SER A 242 6.73 12.58 -11.30
N GLY A 243 7.65 12.15 -12.16
CA GLY A 243 8.68 13.01 -12.76
C GLY A 243 8.15 14.10 -13.69
N LYS A 244 6.84 14.40 -13.70
CA LYS A 244 6.19 15.33 -14.64
C LYS A 244 6.75 16.73 -14.56
N GLU A 245 7.19 17.15 -13.39
CA GLU A 245 7.81 18.47 -13.18
C GLU A 245 9.27 18.52 -13.62
N LEU A 246 9.94 17.37 -13.77
CA LEU A 246 11.33 17.32 -14.24
C LEU A 246 11.44 17.73 -15.72
N LEU A 247 10.35 17.59 -16.48
CA LEU A 247 10.37 17.75 -17.93
C LEU A 247 9.51 18.94 -18.36
N LYS A 248 10.19 20.03 -18.77
CA LYS A 248 9.55 21.24 -19.29
C LYS A 248 8.80 20.94 -20.60
N GLY A 249 7.50 20.67 -20.52
CA GLY A 249 6.57 20.68 -21.67
C GLY A 249 6.56 19.45 -22.57
N ASP A 250 7.37 18.42 -22.29
CA ASP A 250 7.37 17.14 -23.01
C ASP A 250 6.79 16.01 -22.16
N SER A 251 6.25 14.97 -22.81
CA SER A 251 5.76 13.79 -22.08
C SER A 251 6.93 12.97 -21.50
N ASP A 252 6.88 12.69 -20.19
CA ASP A 252 7.86 11.86 -19.48
C ASP A 252 8.15 10.52 -20.17
N SER A 253 7.08 9.88 -20.64
CA SER A 253 7.11 8.61 -21.34
C SER A 253 7.97 8.64 -22.60
N LYS A 254 7.80 9.65 -23.46
CA LYS A 254 8.56 9.78 -24.71
C LYS A 254 10.04 10.01 -24.44
N ARG A 255 10.36 10.93 -23.52
CA ARG A 255 11.75 11.22 -23.15
C ARG A 255 12.44 10.04 -22.47
N ALA A 256 11.71 9.25 -21.69
CA ALA A 256 12.25 8.02 -21.11
C ALA A 256 12.64 6.99 -22.18
N ILE A 257 11.81 6.83 -23.22
CA ILE A 257 12.10 5.95 -24.35
C ILE A 257 13.29 6.50 -25.16
N GLU A 258 13.32 7.79 -25.46
CA GLU A 258 14.43 8.43 -26.19
C GLU A 258 15.75 8.36 -25.39
N ALA A 259 15.69 8.58 -24.08
CA ALA A 259 16.84 8.45 -23.19
C ALA A 259 17.40 7.03 -23.22
N CYS A 260 16.53 6.02 -23.10
CA CYS A 260 16.92 4.61 -23.08
C CYS A 260 17.46 4.12 -24.43
N CYS A 261 16.77 4.45 -25.54
CA CYS A 261 17.03 3.86 -26.85
C CYS A 261 18.04 4.65 -27.69
N VAL A 262 18.19 5.95 -27.45
CA VAL A 262 19.03 6.83 -28.28
C VAL A 262 20.13 7.46 -27.44
N VAL A 263 19.77 8.29 -26.46
CA VAL A 263 20.76 9.12 -25.73
C VAL A 263 21.77 8.26 -24.98
N ASN A 264 21.30 7.22 -24.30
CA ASN A 264 22.14 6.35 -23.49
C ASN A 264 23.17 5.54 -24.32
N PRO A 265 22.78 4.83 -25.40
CA PRO A 265 23.75 4.17 -26.28
C PRO A 265 24.81 5.14 -26.83
N PHE A 266 24.40 6.31 -27.33
CA PHE A 266 25.36 7.30 -27.87
C PHE A 266 26.31 7.83 -26.79
N GLY A 267 25.80 8.11 -25.58
CA GLY A 267 26.63 8.54 -24.46
C GLY A 267 27.66 7.50 -24.04
N ASN A 268 27.28 6.23 -23.97
CA ASN A 268 28.19 5.16 -23.54
C ASN A 268 29.19 4.74 -24.61
N ILE A 269 28.91 4.96 -25.90
CA ILE A 269 29.91 4.77 -26.96
C ILE A 269 31.11 5.70 -26.73
N LEU A 270 30.87 6.94 -26.30
CA LEU A 270 31.92 7.93 -26.05
C LEU A 270 32.56 7.75 -24.68
N LEU A 271 31.76 7.52 -23.65
CA LEU A 271 32.21 7.39 -22.25
C LEU A 271 31.50 6.21 -21.58
N PRO A 272 32.02 4.97 -21.70
CA PRO A 272 31.40 3.80 -21.10
C PRO A 272 31.16 3.97 -19.59
N GLY A 273 29.94 3.70 -19.13
CA GLY A 273 29.53 3.87 -17.73
C GLY A 273 29.17 5.33 -17.38
N TYR A 274 30.03 6.30 -17.67
CA TYR A 274 29.77 7.71 -17.35
C TYR A 274 28.71 8.34 -18.27
N GLY A 275 28.67 7.92 -19.54
CA GLY A 275 27.64 8.29 -20.50
C GLY A 275 26.23 7.89 -20.07
N ALA A 276 26.12 6.80 -19.30
CA ALA A 276 24.86 6.36 -18.71
C ALA A 276 24.35 7.37 -17.65
N PHE A 277 25.25 7.91 -16.83
CA PHE A 277 24.93 9.02 -15.93
C PHE A 277 24.58 10.31 -16.71
N LEU A 278 25.37 10.67 -17.72
CA LEU A 278 25.06 11.85 -18.53
C LEU A 278 23.68 11.78 -19.19
N ALA A 279 23.27 10.59 -19.61
CA ALA A 279 21.95 10.35 -20.18
C ALA A 279 20.81 10.58 -19.17
N THR A 280 21.04 10.47 -17.85
CA THR A 280 19.98 10.78 -16.87
C THR A 280 19.66 12.27 -16.83
N HIS A 281 20.61 13.16 -17.12
CA HIS A 281 20.33 14.60 -17.22
C HIS A 281 19.33 14.94 -18.32
N TYR A 282 19.23 14.12 -19.36
CA TYR A 282 18.21 14.28 -20.42
C TYR A 282 16.77 14.19 -19.87
N LEU A 283 16.59 13.46 -18.76
CA LEU A 283 15.33 13.32 -18.05
C LEU A 283 15.03 14.47 -17.09
N GLY A 284 15.83 15.55 -17.12
CA GLY A 284 15.57 16.77 -16.35
C GLY A 284 16.15 16.76 -14.93
N PHE A 285 16.94 15.75 -14.58
CA PHE A 285 17.68 15.72 -13.33
C PHE A 285 18.80 16.77 -13.33
N THR A 286 18.49 17.99 -12.90
CA THR A 286 19.49 19.06 -12.69
C THR A 286 20.08 18.89 -11.29
N HIS A 287 21.40 18.68 -11.17
CA HIS A 287 22.12 18.40 -9.90
C HIS A 287 22.17 16.94 -9.39
N THR A 288 22.16 15.95 -10.29
CA THR A 288 22.52 14.58 -9.91
C THR A 288 24.03 14.41 -9.76
N GLU A 289 24.47 13.74 -8.70
CA GLU A 289 25.82 13.17 -8.60
C GLU A 289 25.80 11.77 -9.21
N PRO A 290 26.85 11.35 -9.94
CA PRO A 290 26.94 10.00 -10.46
C PRO A 290 27.09 9.02 -9.31
N ARG A 291 26.48 7.84 -9.44
CA ARG A 291 26.87 6.71 -8.61
C ARG A 291 28.15 6.12 -9.15
N TRP A 292 29.28 6.48 -8.55
CA TRP A 292 30.60 6.04 -9.00
C TRP A 292 30.75 4.51 -9.07
N GLU A 293 30.21 3.77 -8.10
CA GLU A 293 30.21 2.30 -8.13
C GLU A 293 29.57 1.73 -9.40
N GLY A 294 28.41 2.28 -9.80
CA GLY A 294 27.70 1.88 -11.00
C GLY A 294 28.46 2.26 -12.27
N VAL A 295 29.07 3.45 -12.29
CA VAL A 295 29.93 3.91 -13.40
C VAL A 295 31.13 2.98 -13.58
N TYR A 296 31.87 2.69 -12.49
CA TYR A 296 33.03 1.79 -12.53
C TYR A 296 32.64 0.37 -12.93
N THR A 297 31.52 -0.14 -12.40
CA THR A 297 31.02 -1.47 -12.75
C THR A 297 30.65 -1.53 -14.23
N GLY A 298 29.91 -0.54 -14.74
CA GLY A 298 29.55 -0.46 -16.16
C GLY A 298 30.78 -0.36 -17.07
N ALA A 299 31.73 0.51 -16.75
CA ALA A 299 32.97 0.66 -17.51
C ALA A 299 33.82 -0.63 -17.50
N ALA A 300 34.00 -1.25 -16.33
CA ALA A 300 34.76 -2.48 -16.18
C ALA A 300 34.15 -3.63 -17.00
N VAL A 301 32.82 -3.76 -16.98
CA VAL A 301 32.10 -4.75 -17.78
C VAL A 301 32.29 -4.50 -19.27
N VAL A 302 32.15 -3.26 -19.74
CA VAL A 302 32.34 -2.94 -21.17
C VAL A 302 33.77 -3.24 -21.61
N MET A 303 34.76 -2.87 -20.79
CA MET A 303 36.16 -3.20 -21.04
C MET A 303 36.40 -4.71 -21.08
N MET A 304 35.77 -5.46 -20.17
CA MET A 304 35.81 -6.92 -20.18
C MET A 304 35.17 -7.50 -21.45
N GLN A 305 34.01 -7.00 -21.87
CA GLN A 305 33.32 -7.46 -23.09
C GLN A 305 34.15 -7.24 -24.35
N LEU A 306 34.77 -6.07 -24.46
CA LEU A 306 35.63 -5.71 -25.59
C LEU A 306 37.00 -6.42 -25.54
N GLY A 307 37.53 -6.67 -24.34
CA GLY A 307 38.86 -7.23 -24.14
C GLY A 307 38.94 -8.75 -24.06
N LEU A 308 37.83 -9.45 -23.79
CA LEU A 308 37.83 -10.89 -23.51
C LEU A 308 38.37 -11.72 -24.69
N VAL A 309 37.88 -11.47 -25.91
CA VAL A 309 38.30 -12.24 -27.09
C VAL A 309 39.74 -11.93 -27.50
N PRO A 310 40.19 -10.66 -27.56
CA PRO A 310 41.60 -10.34 -27.73
C PRO A 310 42.51 -11.01 -26.69
N ALA A 311 42.11 -11.06 -25.42
CA ALA A 311 42.87 -11.74 -24.37
C ALA A 311 42.98 -13.25 -24.61
N LEU A 312 41.87 -13.91 -24.95
CA LEU A 312 41.87 -15.34 -25.33
C LEU A 312 42.72 -15.62 -26.58
N GLY A 313 42.80 -14.66 -27.49
CA GLY A 313 43.62 -14.69 -28.71
C GLY A 313 45.05 -14.21 -28.53
N LYS A 314 45.53 -13.96 -27.30
CA LYS A 314 46.87 -13.44 -26.98
C LYS A 314 47.23 -12.15 -27.74
N GLY A 315 46.24 -11.28 -27.99
CA GLY A 315 46.40 -10.00 -28.68
C GLY A 315 46.59 -10.09 -30.20
N LYS A 316 46.50 -11.28 -30.81
CA LYS A 316 46.65 -11.48 -32.26
C LYS A 316 45.34 -11.36 -33.05
N VAL A 317 44.24 -11.20 -32.33
CA VAL A 317 42.89 -11.17 -32.88
C VAL A 317 42.45 -9.73 -33.08
N ASN A 318 41.94 -9.41 -34.27
CA ASN A 318 41.37 -8.10 -34.57
C ASN A 318 40.21 -7.78 -33.64
N PHE A 319 40.17 -6.51 -33.24
CA PHE A 319 39.18 -5.93 -32.33
C PHE A 319 37.75 -6.03 -32.87
N PHE A 320 37.57 -5.89 -34.18
CA PHE A 320 36.26 -5.98 -34.81
C PHE A 320 35.92 -7.42 -35.20
N PRO A 321 34.70 -7.90 -34.90
CA PRO A 321 34.33 -9.30 -35.10
C PRO A 321 34.13 -9.64 -36.57
N TRP A 322 33.74 -8.69 -37.43
CA TRP A 322 33.54 -8.90 -38.87
C TRP A 322 34.83 -9.00 -39.69
N ILE A 323 35.99 -8.74 -39.09
CA ILE A 323 37.29 -9.00 -39.72
C ILE A 323 37.65 -10.47 -39.50
N GLN A 324 37.73 -11.20 -40.61
CA GLN A 324 37.96 -12.64 -40.61
C GLN A 324 39.45 -12.92 -40.41
N ASP A 325 39.83 -13.25 -39.17
CA ASP A 325 41.20 -13.59 -38.82
C ASP A 325 41.40 -15.10 -38.97
N ARG A 326 42.49 -15.51 -39.63
CA ARG A 326 42.88 -16.93 -39.70
C ARG A 326 43.17 -17.53 -38.32
N ASP A 327 43.45 -16.67 -37.34
CA ASP A 327 43.83 -17.05 -35.98
C ASP A 327 42.63 -17.18 -35.01
N LYS A 328 41.40 -16.84 -35.44
CA LYS A 328 40.17 -17.02 -34.63
C LYS A 328 39.56 -18.40 -34.88
N THR A 329 39.33 -19.17 -33.82
CA THR A 329 38.46 -20.35 -33.89
C THR A 329 37.00 -19.93 -34.10
N ASP A 330 36.16 -20.79 -34.69
CA ASP A 330 34.73 -20.51 -34.87
C ASP A 330 34.03 -20.18 -33.54
N ALA A 331 34.44 -20.83 -32.44
CA ALA A 331 33.93 -20.58 -31.10
C ALA A 331 34.28 -19.18 -30.59
N GLN A 332 35.53 -18.74 -30.80
CA GLN A 332 35.96 -17.38 -30.47
C GLN A 332 35.26 -16.35 -31.34
N TYR A 333 35.06 -16.62 -32.64
CA TYR A 333 34.32 -15.74 -33.54
C TYR A 333 32.87 -15.53 -33.06
N ARG A 334 32.14 -16.62 -32.77
CA ARG A 334 30.75 -16.52 -32.28
C ARG A 334 30.65 -15.78 -30.95
N LEU A 335 31.56 -16.07 -30.01
CA LEU A 335 31.62 -15.33 -28.75
C LEU A 335 31.91 -13.85 -28.99
N HIS A 336 32.81 -13.53 -29.93
CA HIS A 336 33.13 -12.14 -30.25
C HIS A 336 31.93 -11.38 -30.82
N VAL A 337 31.22 -11.99 -31.76
CA VAL A 337 29.97 -11.43 -32.30
C VAL A 337 28.93 -11.23 -31.20
N TYR A 338 28.76 -12.20 -30.30
CA TYR A 338 27.84 -12.09 -29.16
C TYR A 338 28.19 -10.88 -28.28
N LEU A 339 29.44 -10.79 -27.80
CA LEU A 339 29.87 -9.71 -26.90
C LEU A 339 29.65 -8.33 -27.53
N TRP A 340 29.98 -8.17 -28.81
CA TRP A 340 29.74 -6.93 -29.56
C TRP A 340 28.25 -6.61 -29.72
N ALA A 341 27.45 -7.60 -30.12
CA ALA A 341 26.00 -7.42 -30.32
C ALA A 341 25.28 -7.06 -29.02
N THR A 342 25.81 -7.48 -27.86
CA THR A 342 25.23 -7.22 -26.54
C THR A 342 25.68 -5.92 -25.88
N LEU A 343 26.62 -5.17 -26.47
CA LEU A 343 27.09 -3.88 -25.90
C LEU A 343 25.95 -2.89 -25.61
N PRO A 344 24.95 -2.69 -26.50
CA PRO A 344 23.83 -1.79 -26.19
C PRO A 344 23.05 -2.23 -24.96
N VAL A 345 22.89 -3.54 -24.74
CA VAL A 345 22.19 -4.07 -23.56
C VAL A 345 22.97 -3.77 -22.28
N THR A 346 24.30 -3.93 -22.32
CA THR A 346 25.20 -3.56 -21.21
C THR A 346 25.10 -2.08 -20.87
N TYR A 347 25.09 -1.21 -21.88
CA TYR A 347 24.91 0.23 -21.69
C TYR A 347 23.57 0.55 -21.06
N THR A 348 22.51 -0.14 -21.46
CA THR A 348 21.17 0.03 -20.90
C THR A 348 21.07 -0.46 -19.45
N VAL A 349 21.79 -1.52 -19.08
CA VAL A 349 21.87 -1.96 -17.67
C VAL A 349 22.59 -0.93 -16.80
N ALA A 350 23.72 -0.39 -17.26
CA ALA A 350 24.42 0.70 -16.56
C ALA A 350 23.52 1.95 -16.42
N PHE A 351 22.73 2.26 -17.44
CA PHE A 351 21.75 3.34 -17.40
C PHE A 351 20.65 3.11 -16.37
N PHE A 352 20.04 1.94 -16.35
CA PHE A 352 19.01 1.62 -15.38
C PHE A 352 19.52 1.64 -13.94
N ASP A 353 20.79 1.29 -13.69
CA ASP A 353 21.40 1.46 -12.36
C ASP A 353 21.52 2.94 -11.94
N GLN A 354 22.04 3.80 -12.84
CA GLN A 354 22.14 5.24 -12.59
C GLN A 354 20.77 5.89 -12.43
N LEU A 355 19.80 5.45 -13.25
CA LEU A 355 18.44 5.94 -13.23
C LEU A 355 17.73 5.56 -11.92
N ALA A 356 17.86 4.31 -11.49
CA ALA A 356 17.32 3.85 -10.21
C ALA A 356 17.90 4.66 -9.03
N TYR A 357 19.20 4.95 -9.07
CA TYR A 357 19.85 5.81 -8.08
C TYR A 357 19.34 7.25 -8.12
N ALA A 358 19.19 7.84 -9.31
CA ALA A 358 18.68 9.20 -9.47
C ALA A 358 17.25 9.34 -8.94
N TYR A 359 16.35 8.40 -9.26
CA TYR A 359 14.98 8.39 -8.74
C TYR A 359 14.95 8.31 -7.22
N GLU A 360 15.75 7.43 -6.63
CA GLU A 360 15.84 7.30 -5.17
C GLU A 360 16.39 8.58 -4.51
N ARG A 361 17.49 9.12 -5.04
CA ARG A 361 18.15 10.32 -4.48
C ARG A 361 17.26 11.54 -4.53
N HIS A 362 16.52 11.74 -5.63
CA HIS A 362 15.65 12.88 -5.82
C HIS A 362 14.20 12.64 -5.38
N ARG A 363 13.89 11.45 -4.82
CA ARG A 363 12.56 11.09 -4.31
C ARG A 363 11.46 11.14 -5.38
N TYR A 364 11.81 10.85 -6.62
CA TYR A 364 10.88 10.70 -7.74
C TYR A 364 10.61 9.24 -8.05
N LEU A 365 9.50 8.97 -8.72
CA LEU A 365 9.18 7.66 -9.25
C LEU A 365 9.40 7.62 -10.76
N PRO A 366 9.79 6.45 -11.30
CA PRO A 366 10.03 6.33 -12.73
C PRO A 366 8.73 6.47 -13.53
N PRO A 367 8.81 6.73 -14.84
CA PRO A 367 7.65 6.78 -15.73
C PRO A 367 6.82 5.49 -15.68
N PHE A 368 5.52 5.59 -15.97
CA PHE A 368 4.58 4.46 -16.00
C PHE A 368 4.41 3.71 -14.65
N PHE A 369 4.77 4.33 -13.52
CA PHE A 369 4.73 3.66 -12.21
C PHE A 369 3.33 3.33 -11.70
N ALA A 370 2.28 3.89 -12.30
CA ALA A 370 0.91 3.45 -12.04
C ALA A 370 0.74 1.95 -12.37
N ASP A 371 1.37 1.51 -13.46
CA ASP A 371 1.40 0.11 -13.90
C ASP A 371 2.80 -0.49 -13.68
N LYS A 372 3.37 -0.23 -12.49
CA LYS A 372 4.77 -0.59 -12.15
C LYS A 372 5.11 -2.06 -12.38
N ASP A 373 4.17 -2.97 -12.17
CA ASP A 373 4.42 -4.42 -12.24
C ASP A 373 4.43 -4.90 -13.70
N VAL A 374 3.49 -4.41 -14.51
CA VAL A 374 3.44 -4.65 -15.96
C VAL A 374 4.65 -4.03 -16.65
N THR A 375 4.97 -2.79 -16.30
CA THR A 375 6.12 -2.06 -16.86
C THR A 375 7.43 -2.74 -16.49
N ALA A 376 7.59 -3.21 -15.24
CA ALA A 376 8.78 -3.94 -14.83
C ALA A 376 8.97 -5.22 -15.66
N VAL A 377 7.91 -6.00 -15.89
CA VAL A 377 7.99 -7.19 -16.75
C VAL A 377 8.36 -6.85 -18.18
N LEU A 378 7.77 -5.79 -18.75
CA LEU A 378 8.10 -5.35 -20.10
C LEU A 378 9.58 -4.95 -20.22
N ILE A 379 10.10 -4.18 -19.27
CA ILE A 379 11.50 -3.76 -19.26
C ILE A 379 12.42 -4.97 -19.09
N SER A 380 12.10 -5.89 -18.17
CA SER A 380 12.86 -7.13 -17.98
C SER A 380 12.84 -8.03 -19.22
N ALA A 381 11.73 -8.08 -19.96
CA ALA A 381 11.65 -8.86 -21.19
C ALA A 381 12.66 -8.38 -22.25
N ILE A 382 12.94 -7.08 -22.30
CA ILE A 382 13.87 -6.46 -23.26
C ILE A 382 15.30 -6.45 -22.73
N VAL A 383 15.47 -6.14 -21.44
CA VAL A 383 16.77 -5.93 -20.80
C VAL A 383 16.87 -6.85 -19.57
N PRO A 384 17.84 -7.79 -19.54
CA PRO A 384 18.11 -8.63 -18.37
C PRO A 384 18.25 -7.80 -17.08
N GLY A 385 17.47 -8.14 -16.06
CA GLY A 385 17.38 -7.46 -14.78
C GLY A 385 16.68 -6.09 -14.80
N GLY A 386 16.24 -5.61 -15.97
CA GLY A 386 15.78 -4.24 -16.17
C GLY A 386 14.56 -3.85 -15.34
N GLY A 387 13.59 -4.74 -15.19
CA GLY A 387 12.40 -4.53 -14.35
C GLY A 387 12.72 -4.41 -12.86
N LEU A 388 13.78 -5.08 -12.40
CA LEU A 388 14.25 -4.98 -11.02
C LEU A 388 14.96 -3.65 -10.78
N PHE A 389 15.80 -3.19 -11.72
CA PHE A 389 16.34 -1.83 -11.66
C PHE A 389 15.25 -0.77 -11.68
N TYR A 390 14.25 -0.91 -12.56
CA TYR A 390 13.09 -0.02 -12.64
C TYR A 390 12.33 0.07 -11.30
N LYS A 391 12.31 -1.02 -10.52
CA LYS A 391 11.73 -1.04 -9.17
C LYS A 391 12.73 -0.64 -8.07
N GLY A 392 13.96 -0.25 -8.39
CA GLY A 392 15.01 0.09 -7.42
C GLY A 392 15.77 -1.11 -6.82
N ASN A 393 15.45 -2.35 -7.22
CA ASN A 393 16.08 -3.58 -6.77
C ASN A 393 17.40 -3.85 -7.53
N ARG A 394 18.37 -2.93 -7.40
CA ARG A 394 19.60 -2.89 -8.23
C ARG A 394 20.47 -4.14 -8.14
N LEU A 395 20.64 -4.70 -6.93
CA LEU A 395 21.46 -5.91 -6.72
C LEU A 395 20.88 -7.11 -7.46
N TRP A 396 19.56 -7.31 -7.38
CA TRP A 396 18.88 -8.36 -8.13
C TRP A 396 18.95 -8.11 -9.63
N GLY A 397 18.80 -6.86 -10.07
CA GLY A 397 18.99 -6.47 -11.47
C GLY A 397 20.34 -6.90 -12.02
N TYR A 398 21.44 -6.59 -11.32
CA TYR A 398 22.77 -7.06 -11.71
C TYR A 398 22.92 -8.58 -11.67
N GLY A 399 22.31 -9.25 -10.70
CA GLY A 399 22.35 -10.71 -10.59
C GLY A 399 21.76 -11.42 -11.81
N TYR A 400 20.58 -10.99 -12.28
CA TYR A 400 19.97 -11.56 -13.49
C TYR A 400 20.72 -11.20 -14.75
N TRP A 401 21.13 -9.93 -14.90
CA TRP A 401 21.95 -9.52 -16.03
C TRP A 401 23.24 -10.33 -16.14
N LEU A 402 23.98 -10.49 -15.04
CA LEU A 402 25.22 -11.29 -15.03
C LEU A 402 24.95 -12.75 -15.41
N SER A 403 23.87 -13.33 -14.89
CA SER A 403 23.48 -14.72 -15.14
C SER A 403 23.13 -14.94 -16.61
N GLU A 404 22.25 -14.11 -17.17
CA GLU A 404 21.83 -14.19 -18.57
C GLU A 404 22.98 -13.89 -19.54
N PHE A 405 23.78 -12.86 -19.24
CA PHE A 405 24.91 -12.45 -20.05
C PHE A 405 25.99 -13.55 -20.12
N THR A 406 26.34 -14.12 -18.97
CA THR A 406 27.36 -15.17 -18.88
C THR A 406 26.89 -16.44 -19.59
N LEU A 407 25.66 -16.89 -19.34
CA LEU A 407 25.11 -18.09 -19.98
C LEU A 407 24.94 -17.89 -21.49
N GLY A 408 24.49 -16.73 -21.94
CA GLY A 408 24.42 -16.39 -23.36
C GLY A 408 25.80 -16.44 -24.03
N GLY A 409 26.84 -15.92 -23.37
CA GLY A 409 28.23 -16.03 -23.84
C GLY A 409 28.71 -17.47 -23.96
N VAL A 410 28.43 -18.32 -22.95
CA VAL A 410 28.76 -19.75 -23.00
C VAL A 410 28.04 -20.48 -24.13
N VAL A 411 26.75 -20.15 -24.36
CA VAL A 411 25.95 -20.69 -25.46
C VAL A 411 26.52 -20.28 -26.82
N ALA A 412 26.95 -19.02 -26.98
CA ALA A 412 27.56 -18.53 -28.21
C ALA A 412 28.91 -19.22 -28.49
N TYR A 413 29.71 -19.45 -27.44
CA TYR A 413 31.01 -20.11 -27.55
C TYR A 413 30.88 -21.59 -27.97
N LYS A 414 29.96 -22.36 -27.38
CA LYS A 414 29.83 -23.82 -27.63
C LYS A 414 29.16 -24.19 -28.97
N GLN A 415 29.66 -25.26 -29.61
CA GLN A 415 29.23 -25.69 -30.95
C GLN A 415 28.26 -26.90 -30.96
N ALA A 416 28.35 -27.86 -30.02
CA ALA A 416 27.47 -29.05 -29.98
C ALA A 416 27.33 -29.70 -28.58
N GLY A 417 26.31 -30.56 -28.42
CA GLY A 417 26.06 -31.42 -27.24
C GLY A 417 25.07 -30.82 -26.23
N ASN A 418 25.56 -29.95 -25.33
CA ASN A 418 24.77 -29.42 -24.22
C ASN A 418 24.15 -28.03 -24.49
N ARG A 419 24.20 -27.54 -25.74
CA ARG A 419 23.71 -26.20 -26.10
C ARG A 419 22.21 -26.04 -25.84
N ASN A 420 21.41 -27.06 -26.15
CA ASN A 420 19.95 -27.03 -25.93
C ASN A 420 19.62 -26.99 -24.43
N ILE A 421 20.39 -27.71 -23.60
CA ILE A 421 20.24 -27.68 -22.14
C ILE A 421 20.55 -26.28 -21.61
N LEU A 422 21.64 -25.66 -22.07
CA LEU A 422 22.01 -24.31 -21.67
C LEU A 422 21.00 -23.24 -22.12
N LEU A 423 20.44 -23.38 -23.32
CA LEU A 423 19.33 -22.54 -23.79
C LEU A 423 18.07 -22.73 -22.94
N GLY A 424 17.76 -23.97 -22.55
CA GLY A 424 16.66 -24.26 -21.64
C GLY A 424 16.86 -23.63 -20.25
N ILE A 425 18.09 -23.69 -19.71
CA ILE A 425 18.44 -23.02 -18.44
C ILE A 425 18.32 -21.50 -18.57
N LEU A 426 18.82 -20.91 -19.67
CA LEU A 426 18.71 -19.48 -19.93
C LEU A 426 17.23 -19.03 -20.00
N ALA A 427 16.39 -19.78 -20.72
CA ALA A 427 14.95 -19.53 -20.78
C ALA A 427 14.30 -19.66 -19.40
N GLY A 428 14.69 -20.66 -18.60
CA GLY A 428 14.22 -20.83 -17.22
C GLY A 428 14.59 -19.64 -16.34
N ILE A 429 15.83 -19.18 -16.39
CA ILE A 429 16.28 -17.97 -15.67
C ILE A 429 15.46 -16.76 -16.10
N LYS A 430 15.18 -16.62 -17.40
CA LYS A 430 14.37 -15.52 -17.91
C LYS A 430 12.94 -15.54 -17.35
N VAL A 431 12.30 -16.70 -17.32
CA VAL A 431 10.95 -16.83 -16.73
C VAL A 431 10.97 -16.50 -15.24
N VAL A 432 11.99 -16.96 -14.51
CA VAL A 432 12.16 -16.65 -13.08
C VAL A 432 12.38 -15.15 -12.87
N GLU A 433 13.17 -14.51 -13.71
CA GLU A 433 13.38 -13.06 -13.67
C GLU A 433 12.08 -12.30 -13.90
N LEU A 434 11.31 -12.63 -14.94
CA LEU A 434 10.04 -11.95 -15.23
C LEU A 434 9.05 -12.09 -14.06
N PHE A 435 8.98 -13.28 -13.46
CA PHE A 435 8.14 -13.52 -12.29
C PHE A 435 8.61 -12.72 -11.08
N HIS A 436 9.93 -12.65 -10.85
CA HIS A 436 10.50 -11.84 -9.78
C HIS A 436 10.26 -10.34 -10.03
N ALA A 437 10.44 -9.86 -11.26
CA ALA A 437 10.16 -8.48 -11.66
C ALA A 437 8.69 -8.11 -11.45
N TRP A 438 7.76 -9.04 -11.68
CA TRP A 438 6.33 -8.84 -11.39
C TRP A 438 6.05 -8.72 -9.90
N LEU A 439 6.54 -9.67 -9.09
CA LEU A 439 6.23 -9.76 -7.65
C LEU A 439 7.04 -8.82 -6.76
N ALA A 440 8.24 -8.42 -7.17
CA ALA A 440 9.12 -7.61 -6.36
C ALA A 440 8.42 -6.29 -5.98
N THR A 441 8.44 -5.95 -4.69
CA THR A 441 8.00 -4.63 -4.25
C THR A 441 9.03 -3.58 -4.65
N PRO A 442 8.60 -2.37 -5.07
CA PRO A 442 9.53 -1.29 -5.30
C PRO A 442 10.33 -0.93 -4.06
N ALA A 443 11.64 -0.82 -4.23
CA ALA A 443 12.62 -0.48 -3.21
C ALA A 443 12.80 1.04 -3.03
N TYR A 444 11.95 1.87 -3.65
CA TYR A 444 12.06 3.33 -3.46
C TYR A 444 11.64 3.72 -2.03
N THR A 445 12.48 4.44 -1.29
CA THR A 445 12.21 4.75 0.12
C THR A 445 10.96 5.60 0.29
N VAL A 446 10.72 6.57 -0.60
CA VAL A 446 9.53 7.42 -0.54
C VAL A 446 8.25 6.63 -0.78
N TYR A 447 8.28 5.70 -1.74
CA TYR A 447 7.13 4.84 -2.03
C TYR A 447 6.84 3.91 -0.84
N SER A 448 7.86 3.19 -0.37
CA SER A 448 7.73 2.27 0.75
C SER A 448 7.33 3.01 2.04
N TYR A 449 7.89 4.18 2.30
CA TYR A 449 7.50 5.03 3.44
C TYR A 449 6.02 5.43 3.37
N GLU A 450 5.53 5.85 2.19
CA GLU A 450 4.14 6.23 2.02
C GLU A 450 3.16 5.06 2.13
N LEU A 451 3.55 3.85 1.71
CA LEU A 451 2.69 2.68 1.88
C LEU A 451 2.82 2.02 3.26
N SER A 452 3.96 2.21 3.95
CA SER A 452 4.31 1.55 5.21
C SER A 452 3.36 1.87 6.36
N HIS A 453 3.41 0.98 7.37
CA HIS A 453 2.55 0.95 8.54
C HIS A 453 3.32 1.35 9.79
N ASN A 454 3.75 2.62 9.87
CA ASN A 454 4.43 3.20 11.03
C ASN A 454 5.83 2.63 11.35
N THR A 455 6.36 1.73 10.52
CA THR A 455 7.73 1.23 10.61
C THR A 455 8.56 1.75 9.44
N THR A 456 9.76 2.25 9.71
CA THR A 456 10.76 2.49 8.66
C THR A 456 10.93 1.18 7.87
N PRO A 457 10.67 1.18 6.56
CA PRO A 457 10.82 -0.03 5.76
C PRO A 457 12.29 -0.46 5.80
N ILE A 458 12.55 -1.70 6.22
CA ILE A 458 13.86 -2.32 6.09
C ILE A 458 14.06 -2.58 4.61
N ASN A 459 14.85 -1.72 3.98
CA ASN A 459 15.13 -1.79 2.57
C ASN A 459 16.35 -2.69 2.35
N VAL A 460 16.13 -3.93 1.93
CA VAL A 460 17.22 -4.90 1.65
C VAL A 460 17.89 -4.62 0.30
N GLY A 461 17.40 -3.65 -0.47
CA GLY A 461 18.00 -3.23 -1.74
C GLY A 461 19.04 -2.15 -1.53
N MET A 462 20.27 -2.51 -1.11
CA MET A 462 21.45 -1.62 -0.96
C MET A 462 21.09 -0.12 -0.98
N SER A 463 20.47 0.38 0.10
CA SER A 463 20.82 1.72 0.55
C SER A 463 22.33 1.69 0.78
N SER A 464 23.04 2.77 0.46
CA SER A 464 24.46 2.89 0.78
C SER A 464 24.77 2.28 2.14
N PHE A 465 25.93 1.63 2.27
CA PHE A 465 26.59 1.38 3.55
C PHE A 465 26.85 2.74 4.25
N GLY A 466 25.79 3.41 4.69
CA GLY A 466 25.78 4.81 5.10
C GLY A 466 24.58 5.18 5.97
N ASN A 467 23.67 4.24 6.27
CA ASN A 467 22.73 4.39 7.39
C ASN A 467 23.25 3.60 8.59
N GLU A 468 24.31 4.10 9.22
CA GLU A 468 24.82 3.58 10.50
C GLU A 468 23.73 3.56 11.59
N LEU A 469 22.65 4.35 11.48
CA LEU A 469 21.55 4.34 12.45
C LEU A 469 20.64 3.10 12.41
N CYS A 470 20.47 2.43 11.27
CA CYS A 470 19.56 1.27 11.18
C CYS A 470 20.23 -0.03 11.67
N PHE A 471 21.56 -0.14 11.57
CA PHE A 471 22.30 -1.26 12.14
C PHE A 471 22.40 -1.18 13.67
N TYR A 472 22.55 0.03 14.22
CA TYR A 472 22.63 0.23 15.68
C TYR A 472 21.30 0.02 16.41
N THR A 473 20.16 0.42 15.83
CA THR A 473 18.84 0.26 16.49
C THR A 473 18.35 -1.19 16.54
N TYR A 474 18.83 -2.05 15.64
CA TYR A 474 18.50 -3.49 15.70
C TYR A 474 19.35 -4.23 16.74
N PHE A 475 20.61 -3.85 16.93
CA PHE A 475 21.48 -4.48 17.93
C PHE A 475 21.33 -3.91 19.34
N SER A 476 20.94 -2.64 19.52
CA SER A 476 20.75 -2.05 20.85
C SER A 476 19.45 -2.48 21.56
N LYS A 477 18.61 -3.29 20.90
CA LYS A 477 17.36 -3.80 21.49
C LYS A 477 17.47 -5.24 22.00
N ASN A 478 18.58 -5.93 21.71
CA ASN A 478 18.81 -7.33 22.07
C ASN A 478 20.16 -7.57 22.79
N TYR A 479 20.80 -6.51 23.30
CA TYR A 479 21.89 -6.60 24.29
C TYR A 479 21.73 -5.54 25.37
#